data_AF-A0A948IKX0-F1
#
_entry.id   AF-A0A948IKX0-F1
#
_cell.length_a   1.000
_cell.length_b   1.000
_cell.length_c   1.000
_cell.angle_alpha   90.00
_cell.angle_beta   90.00
_cell.angle_gamma   90.00
#
_symmetry.space_group_name_H-M   'P 1'
#
loop_
_entity.id
_entity.type
_entity.pdbx_description
1 polymer ?
#
loop_
_entity_poly.entity_id
_entity_poly.type
_entity_poly.pdbx_seq_one_letter_code
_entity_poly.pdbx_strand_id
1 'polypeptide(L)'
;MTLRSSALALIAASVLTVPALAQPMPQDAASAAAPGQIDFTYNRSRPTAAPADKTPLQAKGVRLRDMILKVPALADPRGFALHASVVLDRPVASRAGDPDQVWGSLISRRINVTRGKPDAQGRYPGDGEGPALIYTINKPEAAFGFIDDAGLFELPQPRQARDGVLRFSRAGRDYVVITPPGVPAYLPAGDGSAKGRLNPALASGSGAATQARVITLGVLQRGRIGDDQERQRLLAAASQIDIAAVQALLRD
;
A
#
# COMPACT_ATOMS: atom_id res chain seq x y z
N MET A 1 45.62 -21.33 -62.96
CA MET A 1 45.63 -22.57 -62.15
C MET A 1 45.74 -22.11 -60.71
N THR A 2 44.78 -22.26 -59.80
CA THR A 2 43.91 -23.41 -59.53
C THR A 2 42.58 -22.91 -58.93
N LEU A 3 41.52 -23.68 -59.15
CA LEU A 3 40.11 -23.33 -58.98
C LEU A 3 39.61 -23.17 -57.53
N ARG A 4 38.74 -22.16 -57.35
CA ARG A 4 37.37 -22.18 -56.78
C ARG A 4 37.03 -23.27 -55.75
N SER A 5 36.49 -22.84 -54.61
CA SER A 5 35.09 -23.06 -54.18
C SER A 5 35.01 -23.12 -52.64
N SER A 6 34.29 -22.19 -52.03
CA SER A 6 33.64 -22.42 -50.73
C SER A 6 32.47 -21.45 -50.58
N ALA A 7 31.33 -22.05 -50.27
CA ALA A 7 29.99 -21.51 -50.46
C ALA A 7 29.62 -20.41 -49.47
N LEU A 8 28.92 -19.39 -49.96
CA LEU A 8 28.11 -18.49 -49.14
C LEU A 8 26.94 -19.29 -48.56
N ALA A 9 26.94 -19.53 -47.25
CA ALA A 9 25.74 -19.93 -46.52
C ALA A 9 24.98 -18.65 -46.14
N LEU A 10 23.86 -18.38 -46.83
CA LEU A 10 22.87 -17.40 -46.40
C LEU A 10 22.20 -17.93 -45.12
N ILE A 11 22.49 -17.33 -43.97
CA ILE A 11 21.69 -17.49 -42.77
C ILE A 11 20.52 -16.51 -42.87
N ALA A 12 19.34 -17.03 -43.21
CA ALA A 12 18.10 -16.27 -43.14
C ALA A 12 17.78 -15.99 -41.67
N ALA A 13 18.00 -14.74 -41.24
CA ALA A 13 17.56 -14.26 -39.93
C ALA A 13 16.04 -14.04 -39.96
N SER A 14 15.29 -15.03 -39.51
CA SER A 14 13.86 -14.91 -39.23
C SER A 14 13.69 -13.94 -38.04
N VAL A 15 13.36 -12.69 -38.34
CA VAL A 15 12.93 -11.72 -37.31
C VAL A 15 11.61 -12.22 -36.75
N LEU A 16 11.67 -12.89 -35.60
CA LEU A 16 10.50 -13.13 -34.77
C LEU A 16 9.95 -11.77 -34.35
N THR A 17 8.85 -11.36 -34.99
CA THR A 17 8.03 -10.24 -34.54
C THR A 17 7.37 -10.64 -33.22
N VAL A 18 8.08 -10.40 -32.12
CA VAL A 18 7.47 -10.44 -30.79
C VAL A 18 6.35 -9.40 -30.80
N PRO A 19 5.10 -9.75 -30.48
CA PRO A 19 4.05 -8.75 -30.35
C PRO A 19 4.52 -7.72 -29.32
N ALA A 20 4.66 -6.48 -29.76
CA ALA A 20 4.97 -5.36 -28.88
C ALA A 20 3.89 -5.34 -27.79
N LEU A 21 4.25 -5.80 -26.59
CA LEU A 21 3.51 -5.50 -25.38
C LEU A 21 3.32 -4.00 -25.39
N ALA A 22 2.06 -3.55 -25.51
CA ALA A 22 1.71 -2.14 -25.63
C ALA A 22 2.46 -1.36 -24.55
N GLN A 23 3.46 -0.59 -24.97
CA GLN A 23 4.21 0.23 -24.03
C GLN A 23 3.19 1.18 -23.38
N PRO A 24 3.21 1.31 -22.03
CA PRO A 24 2.30 2.21 -21.36
C PRO A 24 2.44 3.59 -22.01
N MET A 25 1.33 4.13 -22.54
CA MET A 25 1.36 5.41 -23.25
C MET A 25 2.03 6.45 -22.34
N PRO A 26 3.15 7.05 -22.78
CA PRO A 26 3.84 8.09 -22.02
C PRO A 26 2.87 9.20 -21.67
N GLN A 27 3.00 9.76 -20.47
CA GLN A 27 2.22 10.95 -20.11
C GLN A 27 2.73 12.14 -20.90
N ASP A 28 1.81 12.95 -21.44
CA ASP A 28 2.21 14.18 -22.09
C ASP A 28 2.89 15.11 -21.06
N ALA A 29 3.82 15.94 -21.54
CA ALA A 29 4.67 16.75 -20.67
C ALA A 29 3.86 17.73 -19.80
N ALA A 30 2.74 18.26 -20.32
CA ALA A 30 1.89 19.17 -19.57
C ALA A 30 1.20 18.45 -18.41
N SER A 31 0.64 17.26 -18.67
CA SER A 31 0.07 16.43 -17.62
C SER A 31 1.11 15.97 -16.60
N ALA A 32 2.33 15.60 -17.03
CA ALA A 32 3.40 15.15 -16.13
C ALA A 32 3.93 16.27 -15.20
N ALA A 33 3.92 17.52 -15.66
CA ALA A 33 4.36 18.68 -14.86
C ALA A 33 3.24 19.29 -13.99
N ALA A 34 1.98 18.98 -14.30
CA ALA A 34 0.82 19.56 -13.65
C ALA A 34 0.79 19.22 -12.15
N PRO A 35 0.51 20.21 -11.28
CA PRO A 35 0.37 19.97 -9.85
C PRO A 35 -0.93 19.19 -9.59
N GLY A 36 -0.86 18.20 -8.71
CA GLY A 36 -1.97 17.32 -8.37
C GLY A 36 -2.78 17.78 -7.16
N GLN A 37 -4.07 17.47 -7.18
CA GLN A 37 -4.92 17.60 -6.00
C GLN A 37 -4.67 16.45 -5.02
N ILE A 38 -4.90 16.72 -3.74
CA ILE A 38 -5.08 15.69 -2.72
C ILE A 38 -6.54 15.78 -2.28
N ASP A 39 -7.31 14.78 -2.69
CA ASP A 39 -8.72 14.66 -2.34
C ASP A 39 -8.87 13.80 -1.08
N PHE A 40 -9.71 14.21 -0.13
CA PHE A 40 -10.01 13.47 1.10
C PHE A 40 -11.39 12.81 1.10
N THR A 41 -12.11 12.84 -0.02
CA THR A 41 -13.54 12.49 -0.11
C THR A 41 -13.85 11.04 -0.50
N TYR A 42 -12.87 10.13 -0.68
CA TYR A 42 -13.15 8.73 -1.05
C TYR A 42 -13.66 7.97 0.17
N ASN A 43 -14.94 8.14 0.45
CA ASN A 43 -15.73 7.07 0.99
C ASN A 43 -17.18 7.26 0.57
N ARG A 44 -17.45 7.24 -0.74
CA ARG A 44 -18.84 7.31 -1.25
C ARG A 44 -19.72 6.15 -0.72
N SER A 45 -19.11 5.09 -0.19
CA SER A 45 -19.79 3.94 0.40
C SER A 45 -19.92 3.97 1.92
N ARG A 46 -19.23 4.86 2.66
CA ARG A 46 -19.48 5.08 4.09
C ARG A 46 -19.44 6.57 4.43
N PRO A 47 -20.47 7.11 5.08
CA PRO A 47 -20.50 8.52 5.46
C PRO A 47 -19.29 8.91 6.30
N THR A 48 -18.83 10.15 6.16
CA THR A 48 -17.84 10.72 7.07
C THR A 48 -18.37 10.59 8.50
N ALA A 49 -17.55 10.01 9.39
CA ALA A 49 -17.91 9.84 10.79
C ALA A 49 -18.33 11.18 11.41
N ALA A 50 -19.47 11.21 12.10
CA ALA A 50 -19.90 12.38 12.86
C ALA A 50 -18.85 12.71 13.94
N PRO A 51 -18.78 13.95 14.46
CA PRO A 51 -17.82 14.30 15.51
C PRO A 51 -17.87 13.37 16.73
N ALA A 52 -19.08 12.93 17.13
CA ALA A 52 -19.29 11.97 18.21
C ALA A 52 -18.72 10.57 17.92
N ASP A 53 -18.50 10.24 16.65
CA ASP A 53 -17.95 8.96 16.22
C ASP A 53 -16.42 8.95 16.08
N LYS A 54 -15.78 10.12 16.25
CA LYS A 54 -14.32 10.24 16.17
C LYS A 54 -13.66 9.67 17.40
N THR A 55 -13.16 8.44 17.30
CA THR A 55 -12.42 7.77 18.37
C THR A 55 -10.94 8.18 18.37
N PRO A 56 -10.22 8.02 19.50
CA PRO A 56 -8.76 8.18 19.52
C PRO A 56 -8.04 7.34 18.48
N LEU A 57 -8.57 6.15 18.16
CA LEU A 57 -8.01 5.28 17.12
C LEU A 57 -8.19 5.89 15.72
N GLN A 58 -9.37 6.46 15.41
CA GLN A 58 -9.56 7.17 14.15
C GLN A 58 -8.61 8.36 14.01
N ALA A 59 -8.38 9.11 15.09
CA ALA A 59 -7.42 10.21 15.11
C ALA A 59 -5.99 9.72 14.81
N LYS A 60 -5.58 8.56 15.33
CA LYS A 60 -4.31 7.90 14.96
C LYS A 60 -4.28 7.51 13.48
N GLY A 61 -5.38 7.02 12.93
CA GLY A 61 -5.54 6.77 11.50
C GLY A 61 -5.30 8.01 10.64
N VAL A 62 -5.89 9.14 11.02
CA VAL A 62 -5.69 10.44 10.36
C VAL A 62 -4.23 10.91 10.50
N ARG A 63 -3.63 10.78 11.68
CA ARG A 63 -2.23 11.13 11.93
C ARG A 63 -1.28 10.29 11.07
N LEU A 64 -1.54 8.98 10.95
CA LEU A 64 -0.79 8.08 10.07
C LEU A 64 -0.90 8.49 8.59
N ARG A 65 -2.11 8.77 8.10
CA ARG A 65 -2.33 9.31 6.75
C ARG A 65 -1.48 10.55 6.50
N ASP A 66 -1.54 11.52 7.41
CA ASP A 66 -0.86 12.81 7.26
C ASP A 66 0.66 12.65 7.33
N MET A 67 1.16 11.69 8.10
CA MET A 67 2.58 11.32 8.07
C MET A 67 2.99 10.74 6.72
N ILE A 68 2.18 9.84 6.14
CA ILE A 68 2.47 9.26 4.82
C ILE A 68 2.44 10.35 3.74
N LEU A 69 1.47 11.26 3.77
CA LEU A 69 1.38 12.37 2.80
C LEU A 69 2.53 13.36 2.88
N LYS A 70 3.24 13.44 4.01
CA LYS A 70 4.40 14.32 4.20
C LYS A 70 5.72 13.75 3.69
N VAL A 71 5.75 12.48 3.27
CA VAL A 71 7.00 11.92 2.71
C VAL A 71 7.35 12.63 1.40
N PRO A 72 8.65 12.82 1.09
CA PRO A 72 9.08 13.57 -0.10
C PRO A 72 8.42 13.12 -1.41
N ALA A 73 8.18 11.82 -1.59
CA ALA A 73 7.55 11.28 -2.80
C ALA A 73 6.09 11.73 -3.02
N LEU A 74 5.39 12.19 -1.97
CA LEU A 74 3.97 12.54 -1.99
C LEU A 74 3.66 13.99 -1.60
N ALA A 75 4.64 14.72 -1.03
CA ALA A 75 4.41 16.06 -0.46
C ALA A 75 4.07 17.15 -1.50
N ASP A 76 4.62 17.06 -2.72
CA ASP A 76 4.27 17.93 -3.86
C ASP A 76 3.91 17.06 -5.08
N PRO A 77 2.64 16.58 -5.17
CA PRO A 77 2.27 15.66 -6.22
C PRO A 77 2.29 16.37 -7.58
N ARG A 78 3.08 15.83 -8.53
CA ARG A 78 3.19 16.32 -9.92
C ARG A 78 3.12 15.19 -10.92
N GLY A 79 2.23 15.33 -11.90
CA GLY A 79 1.90 14.26 -12.84
C GLY A 79 0.77 13.34 -12.37
N PHE A 80 0.43 13.40 -11.09
CA PHE A 80 -0.56 12.58 -10.44
C PHE A 80 -1.28 13.39 -9.36
N ALA A 81 -2.50 12.98 -9.05
CA ALA A 81 -3.26 13.40 -7.89
C ALA A 81 -3.37 12.23 -6.92
N LEU A 82 -3.70 12.52 -5.67
CA LEU A 82 -3.90 11.51 -4.65
C LEU A 82 -5.34 11.55 -4.16
N HIS A 83 -5.89 10.34 -3.99
CA HIS A 83 -7.07 10.16 -3.17
C HIS A 83 -6.69 9.56 -1.83
N ALA A 84 -6.96 10.28 -0.75
CA ALA A 84 -6.66 9.85 0.61
C ALA A 84 -7.93 9.55 1.41
N SER A 85 -8.00 8.36 2.00
CA SER A 85 -9.15 7.93 2.82
C SER A 85 -8.70 7.39 4.17
N VAL A 86 -9.53 7.58 5.20
CA VAL A 86 -9.40 6.96 6.53
C VAL A 86 -10.79 6.50 6.96
N VAL A 87 -10.90 5.26 7.38
CA VAL A 87 -12.17 4.63 7.76
C VAL A 87 -12.00 3.94 9.11
N LEU A 88 -12.87 4.27 10.05
CA LEU A 88 -13.05 3.52 11.29
C LEU A 88 -13.97 2.33 11.01
N ASP A 89 -13.55 1.13 11.38
CA ASP A 89 -14.30 -0.11 11.25
C ASP A 89 -14.54 -0.68 12.64
N ARG A 90 -15.76 -0.48 13.15
CA ARG A 90 -16.17 -0.96 14.48
C ARG A 90 -16.64 -2.41 14.39
N PRO A 91 -16.40 -3.21 15.44
CA PRO A 91 -16.94 -4.56 15.51
C PRO A 91 -18.48 -4.56 15.41
N VAL A 92 -19.01 -5.50 14.65
CA VAL A 92 -20.45 -5.84 14.64
C VAL A 92 -20.76 -6.82 15.77
N ALA A 93 -22.04 -7.10 16.05
CA ALA A 93 -22.44 -7.98 17.14
C ALA A 93 -21.76 -9.38 17.12
N SER A 94 -21.52 -9.94 15.93
CA SER A 94 -20.81 -11.23 15.79
C SER A 94 -19.31 -11.17 16.10
N ARG A 95 -18.75 -9.98 16.26
CA ARG A 95 -17.37 -9.69 16.65
C ARG A 95 -17.33 -8.89 17.96
N ALA A 96 -18.36 -9.02 18.80
CA ALA A 96 -18.42 -8.33 20.07
C ALA A 96 -17.18 -8.69 20.93
N GLY A 97 -16.36 -7.70 21.26
CA GLY A 97 -15.09 -7.88 21.97
C GLY A 97 -13.84 -7.66 21.12
N ASP A 98 -13.96 -7.65 19.79
CA ASP A 98 -12.87 -7.21 18.91
C ASP A 98 -12.53 -5.72 19.17
N PRO A 99 -11.28 -5.29 18.91
CA PRO A 99 -10.95 -3.87 18.94
C PRO A 99 -11.53 -3.17 17.71
N ASP A 100 -11.74 -1.85 17.81
CA ASP A 100 -11.90 -1.03 16.62
C ASP A 100 -10.68 -1.22 15.72
N GLN A 101 -10.94 -1.19 14.41
CA GLN A 101 -9.92 -1.22 13.39
C GLN A 101 -9.95 0.09 12.60
N VAL A 102 -8.81 0.46 12.04
CA VAL A 102 -8.75 1.51 11.02
C VAL A 102 -8.21 0.91 9.74
N TRP A 103 -8.77 1.34 8.62
CA TRP A 103 -8.14 1.14 7.33
C TRP A 103 -8.22 2.42 6.51
N GLY A 104 -7.23 2.65 5.67
CA GLY A 104 -7.19 3.79 4.79
C GLY A 104 -6.35 3.50 3.56
N SER A 105 -6.46 4.39 2.58
CA SER A 105 -5.77 4.26 1.30
C SER A 105 -5.27 5.60 0.81
N LEU A 106 -4.14 5.57 0.11
CA LEU A 106 -3.69 6.61 -0.80
C LEU A 106 -3.71 6.03 -2.21
N ILE A 107 -4.68 6.41 -3.03
CA ILE A 107 -4.84 5.94 -4.41
C ILE A 107 -4.17 6.99 -5.31
N SER A 108 -3.17 6.58 -6.08
CA SER A 108 -2.60 7.46 -7.12
C SER A 108 -3.51 7.51 -8.33
N ARG A 109 -3.71 8.71 -8.87
CA ARG A 109 -4.56 8.96 -10.04
C ARG A 109 -3.78 9.82 -11.01
N ARG A 110 -3.51 9.29 -12.20
CA ARG A 110 -2.70 9.99 -13.22
C ARG A 110 -3.42 11.24 -13.70
N ILE A 111 -2.71 12.36 -13.82
CA ILE A 111 -3.31 13.59 -14.35
C ILE A 111 -3.46 13.48 -15.87
N ASN A 112 -4.58 13.97 -16.38
CA ASN A 112 -4.76 14.24 -17.79
C ASN A 112 -5.38 15.65 -17.93
N VAL A 113 -4.55 16.62 -18.31
CA VAL A 113 -4.95 18.05 -18.39
C VAL A 113 -6.01 18.30 -19.47
N THR A 114 -6.16 17.37 -20.41
CA THR A 114 -7.22 17.46 -21.45
C THR A 114 -8.57 16.96 -20.95
N ARG A 115 -8.60 16.17 -19.86
CA ARG A 115 -9.83 15.55 -19.32
C ARG A 115 -10.33 16.21 -18.03
N GLY A 116 -9.47 16.92 -17.30
CA GLY A 116 -9.80 17.54 -16.02
C GLY A 116 -9.47 19.03 -16.00
N LYS A 117 -10.28 19.81 -15.29
CA LYS A 117 -9.99 21.23 -15.01
C LYS A 117 -9.31 21.36 -13.64
N PRO A 118 -8.38 22.31 -13.46
CA PRO A 118 -7.76 22.54 -12.17
C PRO A 118 -8.74 23.16 -11.15
N ASP A 119 -8.43 23.01 -9.86
CA ASP A 119 -9.08 23.75 -8.78
C ASP A 119 -8.67 25.23 -8.77
N ALA A 120 -9.20 26.01 -7.83
CA ALA A 120 -8.86 27.42 -7.66
C ALA A 120 -7.37 27.67 -7.32
N GLN A 121 -6.63 26.63 -6.90
CA GLN A 121 -5.19 26.69 -6.63
C GLN A 121 -4.36 26.19 -7.83
N GLY A 122 -4.99 25.92 -8.98
CA GLY A 122 -4.30 25.45 -10.18
C GLY A 122 -3.96 23.96 -10.17
N ARG A 123 -4.43 23.20 -9.18
CA ARG A 123 -4.14 21.76 -9.05
C ARG A 123 -5.14 20.93 -9.83
N TYR A 124 -4.67 19.93 -10.56
CA TYR A 124 -5.51 19.08 -11.39
C TYR A 124 -6.03 17.85 -10.63
N PRO A 125 -7.28 17.43 -10.87
CA PRO A 125 -7.73 16.13 -10.45
C PRO A 125 -7.03 15.06 -11.28
N GLY A 126 -6.81 13.90 -10.67
CA GLY A 126 -6.38 12.72 -11.40
C GLY A 126 -7.55 12.00 -12.05
N ASP A 127 -7.25 11.20 -13.05
CA ASP A 127 -8.17 10.40 -13.83
C ASP A 127 -7.90 8.89 -13.62
N GLY A 128 -8.96 8.09 -13.66
CA GLY A 128 -8.91 6.65 -13.35
C GLY A 128 -8.58 6.32 -11.88
N GLU A 129 -8.47 5.03 -11.59
CA GLU A 129 -7.94 4.48 -10.34
C GLU A 129 -6.61 3.79 -10.65
N GLY A 130 -5.52 4.29 -10.09
CA GLY A 130 -4.20 3.67 -10.18
C GLY A 130 -3.86 2.84 -8.93
N PRO A 131 -2.57 2.53 -8.71
CA PRO A 131 -2.13 1.75 -7.56
C PRO A 131 -2.44 2.48 -6.25
N ALA A 132 -2.51 1.72 -5.16
CA ALA A 132 -2.88 2.24 -3.86
C ALA A 132 -1.89 1.83 -2.77
N LEU A 133 -1.47 2.77 -1.93
CA LEU A 133 -0.85 2.47 -0.65
C LEU A 133 -1.96 2.33 0.38
N ILE A 134 -2.18 1.12 0.87
CA ILE A 134 -3.13 0.80 1.93
C ILE A 134 -2.40 0.82 3.25
N TYR A 135 -3.07 1.34 4.28
CA TYR A 135 -2.60 1.25 5.65
C TYR A 135 -3.74 0.82 6.56
N THR A 136 -3.42 0.04 7.58
CA THR A 136 -4.39 -0.44 8.56
C THR A 136 -3.84 -0.34 9.98
N ILE A 137 -4.74 -0.23 10.96
CA ILE A 137 -4.46 -0.32 12.39
C ILE A 137 -5.33 -1.43 12.96
N ASN A 138 -4.73 -2.33 13.74
CA ASN A 138 -5.40 -3.48 14.40
C ASN A 138 -6.10 -4.45 13.42
N LYS A 139 -5.64 -4.50 12.17
CA LYS A 139 -6.19 -5.35 11.10
C LYS A 139 -5.12 -6.25 10.49
N PRO A 140 -4.55 -7.21 11.26
CA PRO A 140 -3.44 -8.05 10.82
C PRO A 140 -3.79 -8.95 9.61
N GLU A 141 -5.06 -9.31 9.44
CA GLU A 141 -5.54 -10.09 8.30
C GLU A 141 -5.30 -9.40 6.95
N ALA A 142 -5.14 -8.08 6.95
CA ALA A 142 -4.79 -7.32 5.74
C ALA A 142 -3.41 -7.71 5.17
N ALA A 143 -2.47 -8.13 6.03
CA ALA A 143 -1.13 -8.57 5.64
C ALA A 143 -1.03 -10.11 5.60
N PHE A 144 -1.57 -10.76 6.63
CA PHE A 144 -1.37 -12.19 6.87
C PHE A 144 -2.50 -13.08 6.31
N GLY A 145 -3.57 -12.49 5.78
CA GLY A 145 -4.74 -13.25 5.34
C GLY A 145 -5.53 -13.80 6.54
N PHE A 146 -6.41 -14.77 6.26
CA PHE A 146 -7.22 -15.40 7.31
C PHE A 146 -6.42 -16.44 8.08
N ILE A 147 -6.76 -16.61 9.36
CA ILE A 147 -6.29 -17.71 10.20
C ILE A 147 -6.91 -19.03 9.74
N ASP A 148 -6.15 -20.12 9.88
CA ASP A 148 -6.70 -21.47 9.74
C ASP A 148 -7.48 -21.92 10.98
N ASP A 149 -8.04 -23.13 10.96
CA ASP A 149 -8.82 -23.71 12.07
C ASP A 149 -8.01 -23.86 13.36
N ALA A 150 -6.67 -23.86 13.27
CA ALA A 150 -5.77 -23.88 14.42
C ALA A 150 -5.41 -22.47 14.93
N GLY A 151 -5.97 -21.41 14.34
CA GLY A 151 -5.71 -20.03 14.69
C GLY A 151 -4.36 -19.51 14.18
N LEU A 152 -3.80 -20.14 13.15
CA LEU A 152 -2.47 -19.81 12.62
C LEU A 152 -2.56 -19.10 11.26
N PHE A 153 -1.64 -18.17 11.05
CA PHE A 153 -1.39 -17.57 9.75
C PHE A 153 -0.26 -18.31 9.02
N GLU A 154 -0.37 -18.39 7.70
CA GLU A 154 0.78 -18.70 6.85
C GLU A 154 1.76 -17.53 6.85
N LEU A 155 3.00 -17.79 7.29
CA LEU A 155 4.04 -16.77 7.34
C LEU A 155 4.69 -16.65 5.96
N PRO A 156 4.73 -15.44 5.38
CA PRO A 156 5.29 -15.22 4.06
C PRO A 156 6.79 -15.52 4.02
N GLN A 157 7.26 -15.99 2.87
CA GLN A 157 8.67 -16.24 2.55
C GLN A 157 8.96 -15.70 1.14
N PRO A 158 10.07 -14.95 0.93
CA PRO A 158 11.01 -14.48 1.94
C PRO A 158 10.39 -13.37 2.82
N ARG A 159 10.89 -13.24 4.05
CA ARG A 159 10.53 -12.15 4.97
C ARG A 159 11.75 -11.65 5.74
N GLN A 160 11.71 -10.39 6.16
CA GLN A 160 12.75 -9.75 6.96
C GLN A 160 12.11 -9.16 8.20
N ALA A 161 12.57 -9.57 9.39
CA ALA A 161 12.05 -9.10 10.67
C ALA A 161 13.17 -8.49 11.50
N ARG A 162 12.98 -7.26 11.98
CA ARG A 162 13.92 -6.56 12.86
C ARG A 162 13.20 -5.46 13.64
N ASP A 163 13.48 -5.36 14.94
CA ASP A 163 13.07 -4.24 15.82
C ASP A 163 11.57 -3.84 15.72
N GLY A 164 10.68 -4.83 15.67
CA GLY A 164 9.23 -4.61 15.55
C GLY A 164 8.77 -4.23 14.13
N VAL A 165 9.61 -4.49 13.12
CA VAL A 165 9.30 -4.26 11.71
C VAL A 165 9.42 -5.58 10.97
N LEU A 166 8.36 -5.99 10.29
CA LEU A 166 8.33 -7.17 9.43
C LEU A 166 8.03 -6.73 8.00
N ARG A 167 8.92 -7.07 7.06
CA ARG A 167 8.78 -6.78 5.63
C ARG A 167 8.69 -8.08 4.84
N PHE A 168 7.77 -8.14 3.88
CA PHE A 168 7.61 -9.28 2.99
C PHE A 168 6.79 -8.91 1.76
N SER A 169 6.83 -9.78 0.75
CA SER A 169 5.95 -9.68 -0.42
C SER A 169 5.00 -10.87 -0.47
N ARG A 170 3.73 -10.65 -0.79
CA ARG A 170 2.72 -11.71 -0.95
C ARG A 170 1.74 -11.34 -2.04
N ALA A 171 1.47 -12.26 -2.96
CA ALA A 171 0.53 -12.07 -4.07
C ALA A 171 0.79 -10.77 -4.87
N GLY A 172 2.07 -10.50 -5.17
CA GLY A 172 2.49 -9.31 -5.93
C GLY A 172 2.38 -7.98 -5.18
N ARG A 173 2.30 -8.01 -3.84
CA ARG A 173 2.14 -6.82 -2.98
C ARG A 173 3.23 -6.81 -1.93
N ASP A 174 3.78 -5.63 -1.68
CA ASP A 174 4.79 -5.42 -0.64
C ASP A 174 4.11 -4.95 0.65
N TYR A 175 4.43 -5.62 1.75
CA TYR A 175 3.88 -5.35 3.06
C TYR A 175 4.98 -4.96 4.05
N VAL A 176 4.63 -4.01 4.93
CA VAL A 176 5.39 -3.67 6.12
C VAL A 176 4.43 -3.73 7.30
N VAL A 177 4.67 -4.68 8.21
CA VAL A 177 3.95 -4.79 9.48
C VAL A 177 4.82 -4.17 10.55
N ILE A 178 4.25 -3.21 11.27
CA ILE A 178 4.93 -2.37 12.26
C ILE A 178 4.25 -2.58 13.61
N THR A 179 5.06 -2.93 14.59
CA THR A 179 4.68 -3.20 15.98
C THR A 179 5.57 -2.36 16.90
N PRO A 180 5.29 -2.29 18.22
CA PRO A 180 6.16 -1.60 19.15
C PRO A 180 7.61 -2.15 19.06
N PRO A 181 8.63 -1.29 19.26
CA PRO A 181 10.02 -1.73 19.20
C PRO A 181 10.30 -2.92 20.11
N GLY A 182 11.00 -3.93 19.58
CA GLY A 182 11.32 -5.17 20.30
C GLY A 182 10.16 -6.17 20.42
N VAL A 183 8.94 -5.82 19.99
CA VAL A 183 7.80 -6.75 20.01
C VAL A 183 7.68 -7.42 18.64
N PRO A 184 7.95 -8.73 18.49
CA PRO A 184 7.78 -9.40 17.21
C PRO A 184 6.30 -9.44 16.80
N ALA A 185 6.02 -9.32 15.50
CA ALA A 185 4.66 -9.35 14.98
C ALA A 185 3.97 -10.71 15.16
N TYR A 186 4.72 -11.80 15.05
CA TYR A 186 4.21 -13.15 15.18
C TYR A 186 5.15 -14.01 16.03
N LEU A 187 4.61 -15.10 16.56
CA LEU A 187 5.35 -16.18 17.18
C LEU A 187 5.24 -17.42 16.28
N PRO A 188 6.35 -18.09 15.91
CA PRO A 188 6.31 -19.33 15.14
C PRO A 188 5.46 -20.41 15.84
N ALA A 189 4.84 -21.30 15.06
CA ALA A 189 4.05 -22.42 15.60
C ALA A 189 4.90 -23.42 16.42
N GLY A 190 6.20 -23.53 16.13
CA GLY A 190 7.15 -24.37 16.87
C GLY A 190 7.23 -25.82 16.38
N ASP A 191 6.42 -26.19 15.40
CA ASP A 191 6.33 -27.52 14.77
C ASP A 191 7.18 -27.65 13.49
N GLY A 192 8.01 -26.65 13.19
CA GLY A 192 8.81 -26.58 11.96
C GLY A 192 8.02 -26.16 10.71
N SER A 193 6.71 -25.90 10.82
CA SER A 193 5.90 -25.38 9.72
C SER A 193 6.21 -23.90 9.44
N ALA A 194 5.83 -23.43 8.25
CA ALA A 194 5.88 -22.00 7.89
C ALA A 194 4.71 -21.20 8.50
N LYS A 195 4.17 -21.64 9.64
CA LYS A 195 3.01 -21.01 10.28
C LYS A 195 3.39 -20.27 11.56
N GLY A 196 2.55 -19.32 11.94
CA GLY A 196 2.70 -18.59 13.17
C GLY A 196 1.40 -17.94 13.63
N ARG A 197 1.37 -17.57 14.91
CA ARG A 197 0.26 -16.82 15.50
C ARG A 197 0.66 -15.36 15.64
N LEU A 198 -0.30 -14.43 15.57
CA LEU A 198 -0.05 -13.05 15.99
C LEU A 198 0.48 -13.08 17.43
N ASN A 199 1.49 -12.26 17.73
CA ASN A 199 2.01 -12.16 19.08
C ASN A 199 0.88 -11.75 20.04
N PRO A 200 0.58 -12.52 21.10
CA PRO A 200 -0.49 -12.19 22.05
C PRO A 200 -0.35 -10.82 22.72
N ALA A 201 0.88 -10.28 22.82
CA ALA A 201 1.09 -8.91 23.29
C ALA A 201 0.44 -7.84 22.37
N LEU A 202 0.14 -8.21 21.12
CA LEU A 202 -0.55 -7.39 20.12
C LEU A 202 -2.04 -7.72 20.02
N ALA A 203 -2.47 -8.85 20.60
CA ALA A 203 -3.88 -9.27 20.65
C ALA A 203 -4.65 -8.37 21.63
N SER A 204 -5.93 -8.11 21.34
CA SER A 204 -6.82 -7.23 22.11
C SER A 204 -7.06 -7.73 23.54
N GLY A 205 -6.84 -6.86 24.54
CA GLY A 205 -7.30 -7.04 25.93
C GLY A 205 -8.41 -6.04 26.28
N SER A 206 -8.97 -6.07 27.49
CA SER A 206 -9.96 -5.09 27.93
C SER A 206 -9.47 -3.64 27.76
N GLY A 207 -10.28 -2.77 27.14
CA GLY A 207 -9.88 -1.39 26.80
C GLY A 207 -9.18 -1.22 25.44
N ALA A 208 -9.01 -2.31 24.66
CA ALA A 208 -8.28 -2.32 23.39
C ALA A 208 -8.91 -1.52 22.25
N ALA A 209 -10.17 -1.11 22.33
CA ALA A 209 -10.84 -0.40 21.23
C ALA A 209 -10.19 0.95 20.89
N THR A 210 -9.40 1.55 21.80
CA THR A 210 -8.75 2.87 21.57
C THR A 210 -7.26 2.79 21.26
N GLN A 211 -6.62 1.63 21.43
CA GLN A 211 -5.17 1.48 21.34
C GLN A 211 -4.74 0.95 19.97
N ALA A 212 -3.76 1.60 19.34
CA ALA A 212 -3.12 1.09 18.14
C ALA A 212 -2.03 0.09 18.55
N ARG A 213 -2.11 -1.17 18.09
CA ARG A 213 -1.20 -2.24 18.50
C ARG A 213 -0.34 -2.75 17.36
N VAL A 214 -0.92 -2.79 16.17
CA VAL A 214 -0.23 -3.19 14.95
C VAL A 214 -0.66 -2.27 13.82
N ILE A 215 0.31 -1.78 13.06
CA ILE A 215 0.09 -1.05 11.83
C ILE A 215 0.56 -1.93 10.67
N THR A 216 -0.24 -2.01 9.62
CA THR A 216 0.19 -2.62 8.36
C THR A 216 0.21 -1.55 7.29
N LEU A 217 1.26 -1.53 6.48
CA LEU A 217 1.35 -0.80 5.23
C LEU A 217 1.42 -1.82 4.10
N GLY A 218 0.68 -1.61 3.02
CA GLY A 218 0.66 -2.49 1.86
C GLY A 218 0.56 -1.69 0.57
N VAL A 219 1.51 -1.84 -0.34
CA VAL A 219 1.40 -1.23 -1.67
C VAL A 219 0.71 -2.22 -2.61
N LEU A 220 -0.52 -1.87 -2.99
CA LEU A 220 -1.39 -2.65 -3.86
C LEU A 220 -1.26 -2.20 -5.31
N GLN A 221 -1.05 -3.17 -6.20
CA GLN A 221 -1.26 -2.99 -7.62
C GLN A 221 -2.75 -3.16 -7.95
N ARG A 222 -3.44 -2.07 -8.28
CA ARG A 222 -4.74 -2.10 -8.97
C ARG A 222 -4.64 -1.17 -10.17
N GLY A 223 -4.77 -1.71 -11.38
CA GLY A 223 -4.86 -0.92 -12.62
C GLY A 223 -4.37 -1.65 -13.88
N ARG A 224 -4.67 -1.07 -15.06
CA ARG A 224 -4.26 -1.50 -16.41
C ARG A 224 -3.45 -0.44 -17.21
N ILE A 225 -3.23 0.80 -16.70
CA ILE A 225 -2.59 1.92 -17.44
C ILE A 225 -1.87 2.90 -16.48
N GLY A 226 -0.58 3.19 -16.74
CA GLY A 226 0.23 4.14 -15.94
C GLY A 226 0.71 3.61 -14.58
N ASP A 227 0.41 2.35 -14.30
CA ASP A 227 0.56 1.77 -12.97
C ASP A 227 2.00 1.61 -12.52
N ASP A 228 2.96 1.37 -13.43
CA ASP A 228 4.33 1.11 -13.00
C ASP A 228 4.99 2.35 -12.41
N GLN A 229 4.89 3.51 -13.06
CA GLN A 229 5.46 4.76 -12.56
C GLN A 229 4.82 5.16 -11.22
N GLU A 230 3.49 5.13 -11.15
CA GLU A 230 2.77 5.49 -9.94
C GLU A 230 2.99 4.48 -8.81
N ARG A 231 3.16 3.19 -9.14
CA ARG A 231 3.55 2.16 -8.17
C ARG A 231 4.96 2.42 -7.65
N GLN A 232 5.94 2.69 -8.51
CA GLN A 232 7.30 3.02 -8.07
C GLN A 232 7.30 4.22 -7.14
N ARG A 233 6.45 5.21 -7.41
CA ARG A 233 6.28 6.38 -6.55
C ARG A 233 5.68 6.02 -5.19
N LEU A 234 4.67 5.16 -5.14
CA LEU A 234 4.09 4.68 -3.87
C LEU A 234 5.05 3.75 -3.11
N LEU A 235 5.88 2.97 -3.79
CA LEU A 235 6.95 2.17 -3.18
C LEU A 235 8.04 3.08 -2.59
N ALA A 236 8.43 4.13 -3.31
CA ALA A 236 9.35 5.15 -2.80
C ALA A 236 8.75 5.91 -1.60
N ALA A 237 7.46 6.22 -1.64
CA ALA A 237 6.76 6.80 -0.50
C ALA A 237 6.82 5.86 0.71
N ALA A 238 6.53 4.57 0.52
CA ALA A 238 6.56 3.57 1.59
C ALA A 238 7.97 3.37 2.18
N SER A 239 9.04 3.54 1.39
CA SER A 239 10.42 3.44 1.87
C SER A 239 10.89 4.69 2.62
N GLN A 240 10.26 5.83 2.39
CA GLN A 240 10.56 7.11 3.05
C GLN A 240 9.79 7.34 4.35
N ILE A 241 8.85 6.46 4.70
CA ILE A 241 8.09 6.57 5.95
C ILE A 241 9.05 6.42 7.13
N ASP A 242 9.01 7.40 8.05
CA ASP A 242 9.71 7.34 9.33
C ASP A 242 9.06 6.26 10.21
N ILE A 243 9.68 5.08 10.23
CA ILE A 243 9.19 3.93 11.00
C ILE A 243 9.21 4.22 12.50
N ALA A 244 10.17 4.99 13.01
CA ALA A 244 10.23 5.31 14.44
C ALA A 244 9.05 6.20 14.84
N ALA A 245 8.71 7.20 14.02
CA ALA A 245 7.53 8.03 14.23
C ALA A 245 6.24 7.21 14.12
N VAL A 246 6.15 6.24 13.20
CA VAL A 246 4.99 5.34 13.09
C VAL A 246 4.89 4.42 14.32
N GLN A 247 6.01 3.89 14.81
CA GLN A 247 6.05 3.11 16.04
C GLN A 247 5.66 3.93 17.27
N ALA A 248 5.92 5.24 17.29
CA ALA A 248 5.45 6.12 18.37
C ALA A 248 3.91 6.21 18.43
N LEU A 249 3.21 6.10 17.29
CA LEU A 249 1.73 6.04 17.25
C LEU A 249 1.15 4.82 17.97
N LEU A 250 1.96 3.78 18.20
CA LEU A 250 1.57 2.55 18.91
C LEU A 250 1.73 2.66 20.43
N ARG A 251 2.36 3.73 20.92
CA ARG A 251 2.63 3.96 22.36
C ARG A 251 1.68 4.98 22.99
N ASP A 252 1.26 5.97 22.19
CA ASP A 252 0.16 6.88 22.46
C ASP A 252 -1.17 6.10 22.49
#